data_AF-A0A1G9RW52-F1
#
_entry.id   AF-A0A1G9RW52-F1
#
_cell.length_a   1.000
_cell.length_b   1.000
_cell.length_c   1.000
_cell.angle_alpha   90.00
_cell.angle_beta   90.00
_cell.angle_gamma   90.00
#
_symmetry.space_group_name_H-M   'P 1'
#
loop_
_entity.id
_entity.type
_entity.pdbx_description
1 polymer ?
#
loop_
_entity_poly.entity_id
_entity_poly.type
_entity_poly.pdbx_seq_one_letter_code
_entity_poly.pdbx_strand_id
1 'polypeptide(L)'
;MIQNREKFILDMMDHGLKMKEWQYCLQQLQAENSIPNEYKNSPVLLNKLAFIYMHAARAEEQHAKYIKLAHQTYTIALQKTKNEENHNTIKGMAYLYYSEYIGYNSLLFSNKSSWPLSIDECERNADILYEKIRLHKPDVLDLYRYAHLLYMASNNIHSVQSFSEIMEKRKKAYILYLQAVEKYEHLPEKEKKRLQRIYIKSCYGVCRCGLGLIAKRSSLLNELILLFDFQPKEQGITPFEMKKFSEINHCLTRILQEEGLPADTGDIIDIQTLANREQIIARSWDVYYMIGKFYDYSLQYTRCSDPALLYKKAEKYYTLACEIDCIRRQNQKMISGFKHMYFGLFKLYLRSHQEDAFCKSWDKYYYITNFEDSYRFLFQARWLILKKEYGEAKNVLEQCSEMIKEKNNNVSRKINQLLDIVYIMIEKNSCNIEEKYKPYQRKYFNELLQMQ
;
A
#
# COMPACT_ATOMS: atom_id res chain seq x y z
N MET A 1 -38.56 31.98 -15.51
CA MET A 1 -37.60 32.00 -16.63
C MET A 1 -36.18 31.55 -16.20
N ILE A 2 -35.63 32.05 -15.09
CA ILE A 2 -34.28 31.70 -14.59
C ILE A 2 -34.12 30.20 -14.24
N GLN A 3 -35.09 29.58 -13.56
CA GLN A 3 -35.06 28.15 -13.20
C GLN A 3 -35.02 27.19 -14.40
N ASN A 4 -35.64 27.56 -15.53
CA ASN A 4 -35.60 26.75 -16.76
C ASN A 4 -34.22 26.79 -17.44
N ARG A 5 -33.47 27.90 -17.29
CA ARG A 5 -32.13 28.04 -17.86
C ARG A 5 -31.08 27.31 -17.03
N GLU A 6 -31.13 27.40 -15.70
CA GLU A 6 -30.24 26.63 -14.82
C GLU A 6 -30.41 25.12 -15.02
N LYS A 7 -31.66 24.64 -15.11
CA LYS A 7 -31.94 23.23 -15.40
C LYS A 7 -31.37 22.80 -16.76
N PHE A 8 -31.55 23.59 -17.81
CA PHE A 8 -30.98 23.31 -19.14
C PHE A 8 -29.44 23.20 -19.10
N ILE A 9 -28.77 24.10 -18.38
CA ILE A 9 -27.31 24.06 -18.21
C ILE A 9 -26.89 22.79 -17.46
N LEU A 10 -27.59 22.44 -16.38
CA LEU A 10 -27.33 21.22 -15.60
C LEU A 10 -27.52 19.95 -16.44
N ASP A 11 -28.55 19.90 -17.26
CA ASP A 11 -28.84 18.76 -18.15
C ASP A 11 -27.76 18.62 -19.22
N MET A 12 -27.25 19.73 -19.77
CA MET A 12 -26.13 19.73 -20.72
C MET A 12 -24.83 19.26 -20.06
N MET A 13 -24.55 19.69 -18.84
CA MET A 13 -23.39 19.23 -18.06
C MET A 13 -23.47 17.72 -17.78
N ASP A 14 -24.65 17.21 -17.40
CA ASP A 14 -24.87 15.78 -17.16
C ASP A 14 -24.71 14.96 -18.44
N HIS A 15 -25.19 15.48 -19.57
CA HIS A 15 -24.97 14.87 -20.87
C HIS A 15 -23.48 14.78 -21.21
N GLY A 16 -22.75 15.89 -21.07
CA GLY A 16 -21.30 15.93 -21.31
C GLY A 16 -20.51 14.95 -20.42
N LEU A 17 -20.87 14.84 -19.14
CA LEU A 17 -20.27 13.85 -18.23
C LEU A 17 -20.58 12.41 -18.64
N LYS A 18 -21.82 12.13 -19.05
CA LYS A 18 -22.27 10.78 -19.46
C LYS A 18 -21.62 10.33 -20.77
N MET A 19 -21.57 11.21 -21.76
CA MET A 19 -21.01 10.93 -23.09
C MET A 19 -19.48 11.07 -23.14
N LYS A 20 -18.87 11.60 -22.07
CA LYS A 20 -17.44 11.93 -21.98
C LYS A 20 -16.99 13.02 -22.96
N GLU A 21 -17.89 13.92 -23.33
CA GLU A 21 -17.66 15.02 -24.27
C GLU A 21 -17.32 16.32 -23.52
N TRP A 22 -16.29 16.27 -22.67
CA TRP A 22 -15.99 17.34 -21.72
C TRP A 22 -15.57 18.64 -22.40
N GLN A 23 -14.72 18.57 -23.43
CA GLN A 23 -14.28 19.73 -24.22
C GLN A 23 -15.44 20.42 -24.92
N TYR A 24 -16.25 19.65 -25.64
CA TYR A 24 -17.42 20.16 -26.33
C TYR A 24 -18.40 20.82 -25.34
N CYS A 25 -18.61 20.19 -24.18
CA CYS A 25 -19.43 20.78 -23.12
C CYS A 25 -18.86 22.12 -22.63
N LEU A 26 -17.54 22.21 -22.38
CA LEU A 26 -16.89 23.46 -21.97
C LEU A 26 -16.98 24.56 -23.03
N GLN A 27 -16.92 24.22 -24.32
CA GLN A 27 -17.11 25.15 -25.45
C GLN A 27 -18.52 25.74 -25.46
N GLN A 28 -19.54 24.87 -25.37
CA GLN A 28 -20.94 25.29 -25.35
C GLN A 28 -21.26 26.17 -24.13
N LEU A 29 -20.61 25.90 -23.00
CA LEU A 29 -20.71 26.70 -21.77
C LEU A 29 -19.87 27.99 -21.79
N GLN A 30 -19.10 28.25 -22.85
CA GLN A 30 -18.11 29.34 -22.90
C GLN A 30 -17.14 29.34 -21.70
N ALA A 31 -16.84 28.15 -21.19
CA ALA A 31 -16.14 27.94 -19.93
C ALA A 31 -14.70 27.43 -20.14
N GLU A 32 -14.20 27.33 -21.37
CA GLU A 32 -12.88 26.73 -21.66
C GLU A 32 -11.70 27.46 -21.01
N ASN A 33 -11.78 28.78 -20.89
CA ASN A 33 -10.66 29.63 -20.45
C ASN A 33 -10.92 30.36 -19.14
N SER A 34 -12.18 30.44 -18.70
CA SER A 34 -12.58 31.17 -17.50
C SER A 34 -13.92 30.67 -16.97
N ILE A 35 -14.18 30.93 -15.69
CA ILE A 35 -15.47 30.62 -15.05
C ILE A 35 -16.51 31.67 -15.47
N PRO A 36 -17.58 31.30 -16.19
CA PRO A 36 -18.60 32.24 -16.64
C PRO A 36 -19.26 32.98 -15.48
N ASN A 37 -19.44 34.30 -15.62
CA ASN A 37 -20.00 35.15 -14.56
C ASN A 37 -21.41 34.73 -14.14
N GLU A 38 -22.20 34.22 -15.09
CA GLU A 38 -23.55 33.71 -14.83
C GLU A 38 -23.59 32.53 -13.85
N TYR A 39 -22.50 31.77 -13.69
CA TYR A 39 -22.45 30.62 -12.79
C TYR A 39 -21.96 30.97 -11.39
N LYS A 40 -21.27 32.11 -11.21
CA LYS A 40 -20.62 32.50 -9.94
C LYS A 40 -21.56 32.65 -8.74
N ASN A 41 -22.87 32.68 -8.98
CA ASN A 41 -23.90 32.80 -7.96
C ASN A 41 -24.66 31.50 -7.66
N SER A 42 -24.43 30.41 -8.41
CA SER A 42 -25.04 29.09 -8.15
C SER A 42 -23.97 28.07 -7.74
N PRO A 43 -23.91 27.68 -6.46
CA PRO A 43 -22.99 26.64 -5.99
C PRO A 43 -23.17 25.30 -6.70
N VAL A 44 -24.39 24.97 -7.12
CA VAL A 44 -24.70 23.71 -7.83
C VAL A 44 -24.07 23.72 -9.22
N LEU A 45 -24.20 24.81 -9.98
CA LEU A 45 -23.55 24.97 -11.28
C LEU A 45 -22.03 24.97 -11.16
N LEU A 46 -21.48 25.68 -10.18
CA LEU A 46 -20.05 25.71 -9.92
C LEU A 46 -19.50 24.31 -9.60
N ASN A 47 -20.19 23.54 -8.76
CA ASN A 47 -19.77 22.17 -8.44
C ASN A 47 -19.72 21.26 -9.67
N LYS A 48 -20.76 21.28 -10.51
CA LYS A 48 -20.77 20.47 -11.74
C LYS A 48 -19.70 20.93 -12.73
N LEU A 49 -19.52 22.25 -12.91
CA LEU A 49 -18.50 22.80 -13.78
C LEU A 49 -17.08 22.41 -13.31
N ALA A 50 -16.81 22.51 -12.01
CA ALA A 50 -15.54 22.08 -11.44
C ALA A 50 -15.26 20.60 -11.71
N PHE A 51 -16.29 19.75 -11.62
CA PHE A 51 -16.17 18.33 -11.93
C PHE A 51 -15.87 18.09 -13.41
N ILE A 52 -16.49 18.82 -14.33
CA ILE A 52 -16.18 18.77 -15.77
C ILE A 52 -14.73 19.18 -16.04
N TYR A 53 -14.24 20.25 -15.41
CA TYR A 53 -12.84 20.64 -15.54
C TYR A 53 -11.87 19.54 -15.06
N MET A 54 -12.15 18.91 -13.91
CA MET A 54 -11.33 17.78 -13.43
C MET A 54 -11.31 16.60 -14.42
N HIS A 55 -12.43 16.36 -15.11
CA HIS A 55 -12.52 15.34 -16.13
C HIS A 55 -11.72 15.75 -17.39
N ALA A 56 -11.90 16.96 -17.91
CA ALA A 56 -11.11 17.51 -19.02
C ALA A 56 -9.59 17.44 -18.74
N ALA A 57 -9.17 17.76 -17.52
CA ALA A 57 -7.77 17.66 -17.10
C ALA A 57 -7.15 16.26 -17.26
N ARG A 58 -7.96 15.19 -17.29
CA ARG A 58 -7.48 13.81 -17.46
C ARG A 58 -7.30 13.39 -18.92
N ALA A 59 -7.96 14.06 -19.85
CA ALA A 59 -7.91 13.72 -21.28
C ALA A 59 -6.79 14.46 -22.03
N GLU A 60 -6.16 15.50 -21.46
CA GLU A 60 -5.51 16.53 -22.28
C GLU A 60 -4.07 16.93 -21.89
N GLU A 61 -3.40 17.59 -22.84
CA GLU A 61 -2.13 18.31 -22.67
C GLU A 61 -2.29 19.54 -21.74
N GLN A 62 -3.50 20.11 -21.61
CA GLN A 62 -3.80 21.29 -20.77
C GLN A 62 -4.21 20.95 -19.32
N HIS A 63 -3.74 19.83 -18.77
CA HIS A 63 -4.07 19.35 -17.41
C HIS A 63 -4.03 20.46 -16.34
N ALA A 64 -2.90 21.17 -16.23
CA ALA A 64 -2.70 22.16 -15.18
C ALA A 64 -3.66 23.37 -15.27
N LYS A 65 -4.03 23.78 -16.49
CA LYS A 65 -5.05 24.83 -16.72
C LYS A 65 -6.39 24.40 -16.13
N TYR A 66 -6.84 23.18 -16.46
CA TYR A 66 -8.15 22.70 -16.02
C TYR A 66 -8.19 22.38 -14.53
N ILE A 67 -7.12 21.87 -13.92
CA ILE A 67 -7.07 21.72 -12.45
C ILE A 67 -7.11 23.10 -11.77
N LYS A 68 -6.43 24.12 -12.30
CA LYS A 68 -6.51 25.51 -11.81
C LYS A 68 -7.93 26.07 -11.88
N LEU A 69 -8.61 25.89 -13.01
CA LEU A 69 -10.01 26.31 -13.17
C LEU A 69 -10.94 25.53 -12.20
N ALA A 70 -10.76 24.23 -12.04
CA ALA A 70 -11.53 23.42 -11.10
C ALA A 70 -11.37 23.92 -9.66
N HIS A 71 -10.14 24.19 -9.24
CA HIS A 71 -9.83 24.71 -7.90
C HIS A 71 -10.44 26.07 -7.65
N GLN A 72 -10.26 27.02 -8.57
CA GLN A 72 -10.89 28.34 -8.49
C GLN A 72 -12.42 28.21 -8.40
N THR A 73 -13.02 27.31 -9.17
CA THR A 73 -14.46 27.07 -9.20
C THR A 73 -14.96 26.55 -7.85
N TYR A 74 -14.29 25.57 -7.25
CA TYR A 74 -14.62 25.09 -5.91
C TYR A 74 -14.41 26.15 -4.83
N THR A 75 -13.35 26.98 -4.92
CA THR A 75 -13.12 28.08 -3.97
C THR A 75 -14.26 29.11 -4.01
N ILE A 76 -14.73 29.48 -5.20
CA ILE A 76 -15.88 30.40 -5.34
C ILE A 76 -17.15 29.74 -4.77
N ALA A 77 -17.39 28.46 -5.07
CA ALA A 77 -18.55 27.72 -4.55
C ALA A 77 -18.55 27.67 -3.01
N LEU A 78 -17.38 27.39 -2.40
CA LEU A 78 -17.18 27.37 -0.94
C LEU A 78 -17.52 28.71 -0.28
N GLN A 79 -17.17 29.83 -0.93
CA GLN A 79 -17.44 31.17 -0.42
C GLN A 79 -18.93 31.54 -0.49
N LYS A 80 -19.71 30.91 -1.38
CA LYS A 80 -21.12 31.24 -1.63
C LYS A 80 -22.11 30.41 -0.81
N THR A 81 -21.74 29.21 -0.37
CA THR A 81 -22.63 28.35 0.43
C THR A 81 -22.57 28.66 1.93
N LYS A 82 -23.71 28.96 2.57
CA LYS A 82 -23.83 29.02 4.03
C LYS A 82 -24.01 27.60 4.61
N ASN A 83 -22.90 27.03 5.08
CA ASN A 83 -22.72 25.86 5.96
C ASN A 83 -23.39 24.49 5.67
N GLU A 84 -24.50 24.35 4.95
CA GLU A 84 -25.12 23.01 4.72
C GLU A 84 -25.05 22.51 3.25
N GLU A 85 -25.21 23.39 2.26
CA GLU A 85 -25.04 23.04 0.83
C GLU A 85 -23.58 22.78 0.41
N ASN A 86 -22.64 23.01 1.34
CA ASN A 86 -21.21 22.95 1.10
C ASN A 86 -20.67 21.51 1.01
N HIS A 87 -21.43 20.50 1.45
CA HIS A 87 -20.89 19.14 1.59
C HIS A 87 -20.39 18.55 0.25
N ASN A 88 -21.15 18.76 -0.84
CA ASN A 88 -20.73 18.31 -2.18
C ASN A 88 -19.51 19.09 -2.70
N THR A 89 -19.45 20.39 -2.42
CA THR A 89 -18.30 21.25 -2.76
C THR A 89 -17.04 20.81 -2.01
N ILE A 90 -17.17 20.54 -0.71
CA ILE A 90 -16.09 20.03 0.14
C ILE A 90 -15.61 18.67 -0.38
N LYS A 91 -16.52 17.75 -0.73
CA LYS A 91 -16.17 16.45 -1.35
C LYS A 91 -15.44 16.62 -2.67
N GLY A 92 -15.93 17.51 -3.54
CA GLY A 92 -15.31 17.81 -4.83
C GLY A 92 -13.89 18.37 -4.67
N MET A 93 -13.72 19.33 -3.77
CA MET A 93 -12.42 19.94 -3.47
C MET A 93 -11.45 18.96 -2.79
N ALA A 94 -11.93 18.15 -1.85
CA ALA A 94 -11.13 17.08 -1.23
C ALA A 94 -10.65 16.08 -2.29
N TYR A 95 -11.54 15.70 -3.20
CA TYR A 95 -11.21 14.79 -4.29
C TYR A 95 -10.20 15.38 -5.27
N LEU A 96 -10.26 16.69 -5.55
CA LEU A 96 -9.28 17.39 -6.39
C LEU A 96 -7.88 17.27 -5.77
N TYR A 97 -7.71 17.67 -4.52
CA TYR A 97 -6.40 17.56 -3.86
C TYR A 97 -5.91 16.12 -3.75
N TYR A 98 -6.81 15.18 -3.45
CA TYR A 98 -6.50 13.76 -3.46
C TYR A 98 -6.05 13.27 -4.84
N SER A 99 -6.74 13.63 -5.92
CA SER A 99 -6.37 13.17 -7.26
C SER A 99 -5.01 13.69 -7.69
N GLU A 100 -4.69 14.94 -7.36
CA GLU A 100 -3.37 15.52 -7.64
C GLU A 100 -2.26 14.83 -6.83
N TYR A 101 -2.51 14.58 -5.53
CA TYR A 101 -1.56 13.87 -4.68
C TYR A 101 -1.28 12.42 -5.16
N ILE A 102 -2.35 11.68 -5.51
CA ILE A 102 -2.22 10.31 -6.01
C ILE A 102 -1.61 10.29 -7.41
N GLY A 103 -1.99 11.25 -8.27
CA GLY A 103 -1.46 11.42 -9.61
C GLY A 103 0.06 11.64 -9.59
N TYR A 104 0.55 12.53 -8.73
CA TYR A 104 1.98 12.79 -8.59
C TYR A 104 2.79 11.57 -8.13
N ASN A 105 2.23 10.76 -7.23
CA ASN A 105 2.87 9.53 -6.76
C ASN A 105 2.86 8.39 -7.81
N SER A 106 2.09 8.54 -8.89
CA SER A 106 2.20 7.69 -10.07
C SER A 106 3.18 8.33 -11.05
N LEU A 107 4.16 7.56 -11.55
CA LEU A 107 5.23 7.99 -12.48
C LEU A 107 4.76 8.69 -13.78
N LEU A 108 3.46 8.90 -13.97
CA LEU A 108 2.81 9.45 -15.16
C LEU A 108 2.77 10.99 -15.21
N PHE A 109 3.09 11.71 -14.12
CA PHE A 109 2.84 13.16 -14.03
C PHE A 109 4.04 14.02 -13.63
N SER A 110 5.26 13.48 -13.63
CA SER A 110 6.47 14.17 -13.14
C SER A 110 6.84 15.47 -13.90
N ASN A 111 6.23 15.76 -15.06
CA ASN A 111 6.57 16.92 -15.89
C ASN A 111 5.42 17.93 -16.15
N LYS A 112 4.33 17.93 -15.38
CA LYS A 112 3.21 18.89 -15.59
C LYS A 112 3.13 19.97 -14.50
N SER A 113 4.20 20.76 -14.34
CA SER A 113 4.26 21.84 -13.34
C SER A 113 3.73 23.18 -13.87
N SER A 114 2.42 23.38 -13.78
CA SER A 114 1.85 24.73 -13.57
C SER A 114 0.71 24.72 -12.55
N TRP A 115 0.68 23.68 -11.71
CA TRP A 115 -0.15 23.59 -10.52
C TRP A 115 0.49 24.39 -9.37
N PRO A 116 -0.25 25.25 -8.63
CA PRO A 116 0.33 26.18 -7.67
C PRO A 116 0.64 25.56 -6.31
N LEU A 117 0.21 24.32 -6.04
CA LEU A 117 0.43 23.66 -4.75
C LEU A 117 1.49 22.57 -4.87
N SER A 118 2.32 22.48 -3.85
CA SER A 118 3.19 21.34 -3.60
C SER A 118 2.38 20.06 -3.30
N ILE A 119 3.04 18.91 -3.43
CA ILE A 119 2.47 17.60 -3.11
C ILE A 119 2.04 17.56 -1.64
N ASP A 120 2.86 18.09 -0.74
CA ASP A 120 2.58 18.12 0.69
C ASP A 120 1.38 19.02 1.02
N GLU A 121 1.20 20.12 0.26
CA GLU A 121 0.00 20.96 0.38
C GLU A 121 -1.25 20.23 -0.14
N CYS A 122 -1.14 19.48 -1.23
CA CYS A 122 -2.25 18.66 -1.71
C CYS A 122 -2.63 17.58 -0.68
N GLU A 123 -1.65 16.88 -0.10
CA GLU A 123 -1.88 15.90 0.97
C GLU A 123 -2.58 16.54 2.17
N ARG A 124 -2.03 17.64 2.68
CA ARG A 124 -2.53 18.34 3.87
C ARG A 124 -3.94 18.88 3.65
N ASN A 125 -4.19 19.50 2.51
CA ASN A 125 -5.51 20.06 2.21
C ASN A 125 -6.55 18.95 1.99
N ALA A 126 -6.18 17.84 1.36
CA ALA A 126 -7.06 16.68 1.24
C ALA A 126 -7.37 16.10 2.62
N ASP A 127 -6.37 15.93 3.49
CA ASP A 127 -6.53 15.41 4.85
C ASP A 127 -7.51 16.25 5.68
N ILE A 128 -7.33 17.58 5.68
CA ILE A 128 -8.23 18.51 6.38
C ILE A 128 -9.68 18.39 5.89
N LEU A 129 -9.89 18.35 4.57
CA LEU A 129 -11.25 18.28 4.01
C LEU A 129 -11.89 16.90 4.21
N TYR A 130 -11.13 15.81 4.07
CA TYR A 130 -11.64 14.48 4.35
C TYR A 130 -11.94 14.25 5.82
N GLU A 131 -11.18 14.85 6.74
CA GLU A 131 -11.52 14.81 8.17
C GLU A 131 -12.85 15.52 8.43
N LYS A 132 -13.11 16.67 7.78
CA LYS A 132 -14.42 17.33 7.84
C LYS A 132 -15.53 16.44 7.28
N ILE A 133 -15.32 15.79 6.13
CA ILE A 133 -16.30 14.87 5.52
C ILE A 133 -16.56 13.68 6.46
N ARG A 134 -15.52 13.11 7.07
CA ARG A 134 -15.60 11.98 8.00
C ARG A 134 -16.52 12.28 9.19
N LEU A 135 -16.48 13.50 9.70
CA LEU A 135 -17.32 13.94 10.82
C LEU A 135 -18.78 14.22 10.42
N HIS A 136 -19.07 14.39 9.12
CA HIS A 136 -20.37 14.81 8.61
C HIS A 136 -20.97 13.77 7.63
N LYS A 137 -21.32 12.58 8.14
CA LYS A 137 -21.99 11.49 7.39
C LYS A 137 -21.25 11.08 6.09
N PRO A 138 -20.00 10.58 6.18
CA PRO A 138 -19.24 10.14 5.00
C PRO A 138 -19.90 8.94 4.32
N ASP A 139 -19.80 8.82 3.00
CA ASP A 139 -20.19 7.60 2.29
C ASP A 139 -19.01 6.61 2.18
N VAL A 140 -19.26 5.43 1.58
CA VAL A 140 -18.23 4.38 1.40
C VAL A 140 -17.04 4.89 0.58
N LEU A 141 -17.29 5.71 -0.45
CA LEU A 141 -16.26 6.22 -1.33
C LEU A 141 -15.41 7.28 -0.65
N ASP A 142 -16.01 8.13 0.19
CA ASP A 142 -15.28 9.10 1.01
C ASP A 142 -14.33 8.41 1.97
N LEU A 143 -14.82 7.41 2.71
CA LEU A 143 -14.02 6.63 3.66
C LEU A 143 -12.86 5.93 2.95
N TYR A 144 -13.13 5.29 1.80
CA TYR A 144 -12.10 4.65 0.99
C TYR A 144 -11.02 5.64 0.52
N ARG A 145 -11.42 6.78 -0.05
CA ARG A 145 -10.47 7.79 -0.58
C ARG A 145 -9.62 8.36 0.54
N TYR A 146 -10.22 8.61 1.70
CA TYR A 146 -9.48 9.12 2.84
C TYR A 146 -8.49 8.08 3.37
N ALA A 147 -8.92 6.82 3.53
CA ALA A 147 -8.04 5.73 3.91
C ALA A 147 -6.87 5.57 2.93
N HIS A 148 -7.14 5.67 1.63
CA HIS A 148 -6.14 5.56 0.58
C HIS A 148 -5.14 6.72 0.60
N LEU A 149 -5.60 7.96 0.81
CA LEU A 149 -4.73 9.13 1.00
C LEU A 149 -3.72 8.87 2.11
N LEU A 150 -4.20 8.51 3.30
CA LEU A 150 -3.36 8.30 4.48
C LEU A 150 -2.43 7.10 4.32
N TYR A 151 -2.88 6.04 3.67
CA TYR A 151 -2.03 4.88 3.38
C TYR A 151 -0.88 5.26 2.44
N MET A 152 -1.17 5.97 1.35
CA MET A 152 -0.15 6.41 0.40
C MET A 152 0.85 7.37 1.05
N ALA A 153 0.36 8.32 1.86
CA ALA A 153 1.20 9.20 2.67
C ALA A 153 2.11 8.42 3.63
N SER A 154 1.60 7.37 4.28
CA SER A 154 2.42 6.52 5.15
C SER A 154 3.51 5.70 4.43
N ASN A 155 3.48 5.65 3.09
CA ASN A 155 4.44 4.93 2.27
C ASN A 155 5.30 5.87 1.41
N ASN A 156 5.13 7.19 1.52
CA ASN A 156 5.94 8.15 0.79
C ASN A 156 7.39 8.14 1.33
N ILE A 157 8.31 7.59 0.53
CA ILE A 157 9.73 7.45 0.89
C ILE A 157 10.42 8.81 1.02
N HIS A 158 9.89 9.85 0.37
CA HIS A 158 10.41 11.21 0.40
C HIS A 158 9.85 12.04 1.56
N SER A 159 8.95 11.48 2.37
CA SER A 159 8.37 12.20 3.50
C SER A 159 9.40 12.47 4.60
N VAL A 160 9.41 13.70 5.12
CA VAL A 160 10.25 14.11 6.27
C VAL A 160 9.59 13.74 7.61
N GLN A 161 8.41 13.09 7.59
CA GLN A 161 7.65 12.75 8.78
C GLN A 161 8.36 11.73 9.68
N SER A 162 8.17 11.88 10.98
CA SER A 162 8.67 10.94 11.96
C SER A 162 7.99 9.57 11.82
N PHE A 163 8.67 8.52 12.26
CA PHE A 163 8.10 7.17 12.28
C PHE A 163 6.77 7.09 13.05
N SER A 164 6.62 7.88 14.13
CA SER A 164 5.39 7.94 14.91
C SER A 164 4.21 8.45 14.08
N GLU A 165 4.40 9.56 13.36
CA GLU A 165 3.37 10.14 12.49
C GLU A 165 3.00 9.20 11.34
N ILE A 166 3.98 8.56 10.71
CA ILE A 166 3.77 7.55 9.67
C ILE A 166 2.89 6.40 10.20
N MET A 167 3.18 5.93 11.43
CA MET A 167 2.42 4.86 12.04
C MET A 167 1.00 5.27 12.43
N GLU A 168 0.80 6.50 12.92
CA GLU A 168 -0.54 7.03 13.20
C GLU A 168 -1.38 7.15 11.93
N LYS A 169 -0.81 7.65 10.83
CA LYS A 169 -1.49 7.65 9.53
C LYS A 169 -1.90 6.25 9.09
N ARG A 170 -1.01 5.27 9.23
CA ARG A 170 -1.30 3.88 8.86
C ARG A 170 -2.40 3.26 9.73
N LYS A 171 -2.41 3.53 11.04
CA LYS A 171 -3.50 3.12 11.95
C LYS A 171 -4.83 3.76 11.56
N LYS A 172 -4.83 5.06 11.29
CA LYS A 172 -6.04 5.79 10.86
C LYS A 172 -6.56 5.26 9.53
N ALA A 173 -5.68 5.02 8.56
CA ALA A 173 -6.02 4.40 7.28
C ALA A 173 -6.68 3.03 7.47
N TYR A 174 -6.11 2.18 8.34
CA TYR A 174 -6.68 0.87 8.66
C TYR A 174 -8.13 0.97 9.18
N ILE A 175 -8.37 1.86 10.15
CA ILE A 175 -9.70 2.07 10.73
C ILE A 175 -10.69 2.57 9.68
N LEU A 176 -10.28 3.52 8.84
CA LEU A 176 -11.14 4.06 7.79
C LEU A 176 -11.49 3.02 6.72
N TYR A 177 -10.55 2.16 6.35
CA TYR A 177 -10.86 1.04 5.45
C TYR A 177 -11.87 0.07 6.06
N LEU A 178 -11.73 -0.27 7.36
CA LEU A 178 -12.72 -1.10 8.06
C LEU A 178 -14.11 -0.44 8.07
N GLN A 179 -14.18 0.85 8.37
CA GLN A 179 -15.43 1.60 8.33
C GLN A 179 -16.05 1.60 6.93
N ALA A 180 -15.24 1.69 5.86
CA ALA A 180 -15.72 1.60 4.49
C ALA A 180 -16.29 0.21 4.17
N VAL A 181 -15.61 -0.85 4.60
CA VAL A 181 -16.05 -2.26 4.47
C VAL A 181 -17.37 -2.48 5.19
N GLU A 182 -17.42 -2.14 6.48
CA GLU A 182 -18.61 -2.27 7.32
C GLU A 182 -19.80 -1.50 6.73
N LYS A 183 -19.58 -0.24 6.34
CA LYS A 183 -20.64 0.59 5.76
C LYS A 183 -21.18 0.01 4.46
N TYR A 184 -20.32 -0.54 3.60
CA TYR A 184 -20.75 -1.20 2.36
C TYR A 184 -21.56 -2.46 2.63
N GLU A 185 -21.15 -3.28 3.60
CA GLU A 185 -21.84 -4.54 3.92
C GLU A 185 -23.29 -4.32 4.39
N HIS A 186 -23.56 -3.18 5.03
CA HIS A 186 -24.89 -2.75 5.46
C HIS A 186 -25.70 -2.01 4.39
N LEU A 187 -25.16 -1.79 3.18
CA LEU A 187 -25.92 -1.13 2.10
C LEU A 187 -27.02 -2.05 1.52
N PRO A 188 -28.11 -1.46 1.00
CA PRO A 188 -29.07 -2.19 0.17
C PRO A 188 -28.43 -2.77 -1.09
N GLU A 189 -28.93 -3.91 -1.58
CA GLU A 189 -28.35 -4.66 -2.70
C GLU A 189 -28.23 -3.84 -4.01
N LYS A 190 -29.17 -2.92 -4.23
CA LYS A 190 -29.16 -2.01 -5.39
C LYS A 190 -27.95 -1.08 -5.40
N GLU A 191 -27.46 -0.68 -4.23
CA GLU A 191 -26.31 0.22 -4.08
C GLU A 191 -24.98 -0.52 -4.11
N LYS A 192 -24.95 -1.76 -3.58
CA LYS A 192 -23.76 -2.62 -3.56
C LYS A 192 -23.13 -2.78 -4.95
N LYS A 193 -23.93 -3.07 -5.98
CA LYS A 193 -23.44 -3.22 -7.36
C LYS A 193 -22.63 -2.02 -7.87
N ARG A 194 -22.99 -0.78 -7.48
CA ARG A 194 -22.29 0.44 -7.93
C ARG A 194 -20.95 0.63 -7.21
N LEU A 195 -20.83 0.09 -6.00
CA LEU A 195 -19.69 0.31 -5.11
C LEU A 195 -18.83 -0.95 -4.90
N GLN A 196 -19.16 -2.08 -5.52
CA GLN A 196 -18.43 -3.36 -5.41
C GLN A 196 -16.93 -3.19 -5.62
N ARG A 197 -16.53 -2.41 -6.63
CA ARG A 197 -15.11 -2.11 -6.88
C ARG A 197 -14.46 -1.35 -5.71
N ILE A 198 -15.18 -0.42 -5.10
CA ILE A 198 -14.66 0.33 -3.95
C ILE A 198 -14.58 -0.56 -2.71
N TYR A 199 -15.55 -1.45 -2.52
CA TYR A 199 -15.55 -2.43 -1.45
C TYR A 199 -14.32 -3.35 -1.51
N ILE A 200 -14.06 -3.97 -2.66
CA ILE A 200 -12.89 -4.86 -2.84
C ILE A 200 -11.58 -4.08 -2.61
N LYS A 201 -11.48 -2.83 -3.08
CA LYS A 201 -10.34 -1.94 -2.79
C LYS A 201 -10.17 -1.65 -1.31
N SER A 202 -11.27 -1.45 -0.58
CA SER A 202 -11.25 -1.24 0.86
C SER A 202 -10.80 -2.49 1.59
N CYS A 203 -11.34 -3.67 1.25
CA CYS A 203 -10.88 -4.96 1.79
C CYS A 203 -9.38 -5.15 1.56
N TYR A 204 -8.90 -4.88 0.35
CA TYR A 204 -7.48 -4.95 0.01
C TYR A 204 -6.65 -3.97 0.87
N GLY A 205 -7.16 -2.75 1.06
CA GLY A 205 -6.59 -1.75 1.97
C GLY A 205 -6.50 -2.22 3.43
N VAL A 206 -7.57 -2.85 3.96
CA VAL A 206 -7.58 -3.47 5.30
C VAL A 206 -6.44 -4.49 5.40
N CYS A 207 -6.30 -5.40 4.43
CA CYS A 207 -5.27 -6.43 4.44
C CYS A 207 -3.86 -5.82 4.41
N ARG A 208 -3.58 -4.90 3.48
CA ARG A 208 -2.26 -4.25 3.35
C ARG A 208 -1.88 -3.46 4.59
N CYS A 209 -2.77 -2.61 5.09
CA CYS A 209 -2.55 -1.82 6.29
C CYS A 209 -2.42 -2.73 7.52
N GLY A 210 -3.35 -3.67 7.68
CA GLY A 210 -3.43 -4.58 8.82
C GLY A 210 -2.17 -5.41 8.97
N LEU A 211 -1.72 -6.08 7.90
CA LEU A 211 -0.46 -6.83 7.91
C LEU A 211 0.73 -5.91 8.22
N GLY A 212 0.76 -4.69 7.68
CA GLY A 212 1.80 -3.70 8.00
C GLY A 212 1.79 -3.25 9.47
N LEU A 213 0.65 -3.30 10.15
CA LEU A 213 0.47 -2.94 11.56
C LEU A 213 0.68 -4.12 12.53
N ILE A 214 0.69 -5.36 12.05
CA ILE A 214 1.09 -6.54 12.84
C ILE A 214 2.61 -6.57 12.99
N ALA A 215 3.34 -6.26 11.91
CA ALA A 215 4.80 -6.27 11.86
C ALA A 215 5.47 -5.06 12.55
N LYS A 216 5.09 -4.73 13.79
CA LYS A 216 5.69 -3.63 14.58
C LYS A 216 7.05 -4.02 15.17
N ARG A 217 7.98 -4.42 14.31
CA ARG A 217 9.31 -4.87 14.72
C ARG A 217 10.37 -3.99 14.09
N SER A 218 11.38 -3.61 14.89
CA SER A 218 12.54 -2.92 14.35
C SER A 218 13.24 -3.82 13.30
N SER A 219 13.95 -3.23 12.33
CA SER A 219 14.70 -4.01 11.33
C SER A 219 15.63 -5.03 11.99
N LEU A 220 16.28 -4.65 13.11
CA LEU A 220 17.14 -5.57 13.86
C LEU A 220 16.36 -6.76 14.44
N LEU A 221 15.24 -6.49 15.12
CA LEU A 221 14.41 -7.56 15.71
C LEU A 221 13.90 -8.53 14.63
N ASN A 222 13.58 -8.03 13.43
CA ASN A 222 13.20 -8.91 12.31
C ASN A 222 14.34 -9.84 11.88
N GLU A 223 15.59 -9.38 11.88
CA GLU A 223 16.74 -10.24 11.55
C GLU A 223 17.01 -11.26 12.68
N LEU A 224 16.91 -10.84 13.95
CA LEU A 224 17.11 -11.76 15.08
C LEU A 224 16.03 -12.86 15.14
N ILE A 225 14.77 -12.53 14.86
CA ILE A 225 13.69 -13.52 14.75
C ILE A 225 13.93 -14.47 13.59
N LEU A 226 14.43 -13.94 12.47
CA LEU A 226 14.71 -14.73 11.29
C LEU A 226 15.86 -15.74 11.52
N LEU A 227 16.86 -15.36 12.33
CA LEU A 227 18.09 -16.13 12.51
C LEU A 227 18.11 -17.01 13.78
N PHE A 228 17.40 -16.62 14.83
CA PHE A 228 17.53 -17.25 16.15
C PHE A 228 16.19 -17.60 16.79
N ASP A 229 15.08 -17.52 16.04
CA ASP A 229 13.71 -17.67 16.54
C ASP A 229 13.46 -16.85 17.83
N PHE A 230 14.01 -15.64 17.84
CA PHE A 230 14.01 -14.77 19.01
C PHE A 230 12.58 -14.39 19.42
N GLN A 231 12.03 -14.97 20.48
CA GLN A 231 10.71 -14.62 20.97
C GLN A 231 10.82 -13.54 22.06
N PRO A 232 10.55 -12.25 21.77
CA PRO A 232 10.56 -11.24 22.83
C PRO A 232 9.52 -11.62 23.89
N LYS A 233 9.98 -11.79 25.14
CA LYS A 233 9.20 -12.32 26.28
C LYS A 233 7.89 -11.56 26.56
N GLU A 234 7.70 -10.36 26.00
CA GLU A 234 6.54 -9.49 26.20
C GLU A 234 5.48 -9.55 25.08
N GLN A 235 5.62 -10.37 24.03
CA GLN A 235 4.66 -10.39 22.91
C GLN A 235 3.73 -11.60 22.93
N GLY A 236 2.90 -11.72 23.98
CA GLY A 236 1.64 -12.45 23.84
C GLY A 236 0.72 -11.72 22.87
N ILE A 237 -0.10 -12.45 22.10
CA ILE A 237 -1.07 -11.80 21.22
C ILE A 237 -2.06 -11.03 22.06
N THR A 238 -2.13 -9.73 21.82
CA THR A 238 -3.15 -8.90 22.45
C THR A 238 -4.53 -9.24 21.85
N PRO A 239 -5.64 -9.13 22.61
CA PRO A 239 -6.98 -9.27 22.03
C PRO A 239 -7.21 -8.37 20.81
N PHE A 240 -6.55 -7.22 20.79
CA PHE A 240 -6.54 -6.29 19.66
C PHE A 240 -5.87 -6.87 18.39
N GLU A 241 -4.77 -7.62 18.53
CA GLU A 241 -4.13 -8.29 17.41
C GLU A 241 -4.95 -9.48 16.91
N MET A 242 -5.58 -10.25 17.81
CA MET A 242 -6.51 -11.32 17.41
C MET A 242 -7.68 -10.77 16.58
N LYS A 243 -8.28 -9.66 17.03
CA LYS A 243 -9.33 -8.97 16.27
C LYS A 243 -8.84 -8.56 14.87
N LYS A 244 -7.63 -8.02 14.78
CA LYS A 244 -7.01 -7.64 13.51
C LYS A 244 -6.81 -8.82 12.56
N PHE A 245 -6.35 -9.97 13.07
CA PHE A 245 -6.24 -11.20 12.27
C PHE A 245 -7.62 -11.63 11.73
N SER A 246 -8.66 -11.59 12.55
CA SER A 246 -10.04 -11.91 12.12
C SER A 246 -10.53 -10.96 11.01
N GLU A 247 -10.32 -9.65 11.17
CA GLU A 247 -10.70 -8.62 10.21
C GLU A 247 -9.97 -8.78 8.86
N ILE A 248 -8.66 -9.08 8.90
CA ILE A 248 -7.87 -9.35 7.70
C ILE A 248 -8.36 -10.63 7.02
N ASN A 249 -8.63 -11.69 7.77
CA ASN A 249 -9.11 -12.96 7.21
C ASN A 249 -10.46 -12.80 6.50
N HIS A 250 -11.38 -12.05 7.12
CA HIS A 250 -12.67 -11.68 6.51
C HIS A 250 -12.46 -10.96 5.18
N CYS A 251 -11.62 -9.92 5.16
CA CYS A 251 -11.35 -9.14 3.95
C CYS A 251 -10.65 -9.96 2.85
N LEU A 252 -9.70 -10.84 3.19
CA LEU A 252 -9.04 -11.73 2.22
C LEU A 252 -10.06 -12.69 1.59
N THR A 253 -10.95 -13.26 2.40
CA THR A 253 -12.03 -14.15 1.91
C THR A 253 -12.94 -13.41 0.93
N ARG A 254 -13.31 -12.16 1.24
CA ARG A 254 -14.13 -11.33 0.36
C ARG A 254 -13.43 -10.99 -0.96
N ILE A 255 -12.15 -10.64 -0.92
CA ILE A 255 -11.38 -10.38 -2.16
C ILE A 255 -11.36 -11.62 -3.05
N LEU A 256 -11.11 -12.81 -2.48
CA LEU A 256 -11.09 -14.06 -3.24
C LEU A 256 -12.44 -14.35 -3.89
N GLN A 257 -13.53 -14.22 -3.14
CA GLN A 257 -14.90 -14.45 -3.63
C GLN A 257 -15.26 -13.48 -4.76
N GLU A 258 -15.04 -12.18 -4.56
CA GLU A 258 -15.48 -11.13 -5.47
C GLU A 258 -14.64 -11.05 -6.76
N GLU A 259 -13.34 -11.36 -6.69
CA GLU A 259 -12.46 -11.45 -7.88
C GLU A 259 -12.52 -12.85 -8.53
N GLY A 260 -13.29 -13.79 -7.95
CA GLY A 260 -13.41 -15.17 -8.42
C GLY A 260 -12.06 -15.88 -8.45
N LEU A 261 -11.25 -15.67 -7.42
CA LEU A 261 -9.95 -16.32 -7.23
C LEU A 261 -10.13 -17.59 -6.38
N PRO A 262 -9.56 -18.73 -6.80
CA PRO A 262 -9.62 -19.96 -6.02
C PRO A 262 -9.08 -19.76 -4.60
N ALA A 263 -9.90 -20.14 -3.63
CA ALA A 263 -9.57 -20.10 -2.20
C ALA A 263 -8.79 -21.34 -1.76
N ASP A 264 -8.97 -22.48 -2.41
CA ASP A 264 -8.02 -23.59 -2.32
C ASP A 264 -7.19 -23.64 -3.59
N THR A 265 -5.86 -23.74 -3.46
CA THR A 265 -5.01 -23.91 -4.64
C THR A 265 -5.14 -25.29 -5.28
N GLY A 266 -5.79 -26.26 -4.61
CA GLY A 266 -6.19 -27.53 -5.23
C GLY A 266 -7.22 -27.34 -6.34
N ASP A 267 -7.99 -26.25 -6.30
CA ASP A 267 -8.95 -25.86 -7.32
C ASP A 267 -8.32 -25.01 -8.43
N ILE A 268 -7.00 -24.77 -8.38
CA ILE A 268 -6.26 -24.10 -9.45
C ILE A 268 -5.96 -25.13 -10.53
N ILE A 269 -6.91 -25.28 -11.44
CA ILE A 269 -6.82 -26.20 -12.58
C ILE A 269 -5.77 -25.70 -13.59
N ASP A 270 -5.60 -24.38 -13.72
CA ASP A 270 -4.62 -23.78 -14.62
C ASP A 270 -4.06 -22.45 -14.11
N ILE A 271 -2.79 -22.49 -13.67
CA ILE A 271 -2.04 -21.31 -13.22
C ILE A 271 -1.75 -20.33 -14.37
N GLN A 272 -1.68 -20.81 -15.62
CA GLN A 272 -1.45 -19.99 -16.80
C GLN A 272 -2.64 -19.04 -17.03
N THR A 273 -3.86 -19.56 -16.89
CA THR A 273 -5.09 -18.75 -16.93
C THR A 273 -5.10 -17.71 -15.82
N LEU A 274 -4.74 -18.06 -14.58
CA LEU A 274 -4.66 -17.09 -13.46
C LEU A 274 -3.60 -16.01 -13.68
N ALA A 275 -2.46 -16.36 -14.28
CA ALA A 275 -1.38 -15.43 -14.56
C ALA A 275 -1.74 -14.42 -15.67
N ASN A 276 -2.58 -14.85 -16.61
CA ASN A 276 -2.99 -14.05 -17.76
C ASN A 276 -4.31 -13.31 -17.58
N ARG A 277 -5.10 -13.65 -16.56
CA ARG A 277 -6.40 -13.02 -16.27
C ARG A 277 -6.24 -11.51 -16.06
N GLU A 278 -7.08 -10.75 -16.76
CA GLU A 278 -7.27 -9.33 -16.44
C GLU A 278 -8.07 -9.21 -15.15
N GLN A 279 -7.57 -8.42 -14.22
CA GLN A 279 -8.19 -8.26 -12.90
C GLN A 279 -8.56 -6.81 -12.66
N ILE A 280 -9.65 -6.63 -11.92
CA ILE A 280 -10.34 -5.34 -11.80
C ILE A 280 -9.56 -4.40 -10.87
N ILE A 281 -8.84 -4.94 -9.87
CA ILE A 281 -8.28 -4.15 -8.76
C ILE A 281 -6.91 -4.64 -8.29
N ALA A 282 -6.86 -5.80 -7.64
CA ALA A 282 -5.66 -6.32 -7.01
C ALA A 282 -5.16 -7.48 -7.86
N ARG A 283 -3.87 -7.43 -8.20
CA ARG A 283 -3.30 -8.47 -9.04
C ARG A 283 -3.17 -9.77 -8.24
N SER A 284 -3.50 -10.92 -8.83
CA SER A 284 -3.71 -12.23 -8.18
C SER A 284 -2.52 -12.62 -7.32
N TRP A 285 -1.31 -12.43 -7.83
CA TRP A 285 -0.07 -12.68 -7.08
C TRP A 285 0.05 -11.88 -5.80
N ASP A 286 -0.37 -10.61 -5.78
CA ASP A 286 -0.26 -9.78 -4.58
C ASP A 286 -1.33 -10.17 -3.55
N VAL A 287 -2.51 -10.59 -4.00
CA VAL A 287 -3.53 -11.19 -3.12
C VAL A 287 -2.99 -12.48 -2.49
N TYR A 288 -2.45 -13.41 -3.29
CA TYR A 288 -1.88 -14.65 -2.77
C TYR A 288 -0.64 -14.39 -1.89
N TYR A 289 0.19 -13.41 -2.21
CA TYR A 289 1.28 -12.98 -1.33
C TYR A 289 0.76 -12.48 0.02
N MET A 290 -0.30 -11.67 0.06
CA MET A 290 -0.90 -11.23 1.31
C MET A 290 -1.48 -12.40 2.13
N ILE A 291 -2.06 -13.40 1.47
CA ILE A 291 -2.55 -14.62 2.13
C ILE A 291 -1.38 -15.41 2.71
N GLY A 292 -0.30 -15.60 1.94
CA GLY A 292 0.93 -16.24 2.45
C GLY A 292 1.50 -15.49 3.65
N LYS A 293 1.53 -14.17 3.58
CA LYS A 293 1.98 -13.28 4.66
C LYS A 293 1.06 -13.31 5.88
N PHE A 294 -0.24 -13.45 5.68
CA PHE A 294 -1.20 -13.63 6.75
C PHE A 294 -0.89 -14.91 7.54
N TYR A 295 -0.73 -16.05 6.86
CA TYR A 295 -0.38 -17.32 7.52
C TYR A 295 1.01 -17.31 8.14
N ASP A 296 1.99 -16.67 7.49
CA ASP A 296 3.34 -16.47 8.02
C ASP A 296 3.30 -15.66 9.34
N TYR A 297 2.50 -14.59 9.40
CA TYR A 297 2.30 -13.84 10.64
C TYR A 297 1.47 -14.61 11.66
N SER A 298 0.47 -15.39 11.25
CA SER A 298 -0.20 -16.30 12.18
C SER A 298 0.81 -17.27 12.78
N LEU A 299 1.71 -17.87 11.99
CA LEU A 299 2.74 -18.77 12.52
C LEU A 299 3.66 -18.07 13.54
N GLN A 300 4.04 -16.83 13.29
CA GLN A 300 4.96 -16.08 14.16
C GLN A 300 4.33 -15.52 15.43
N TYR A 301 3.05 -15.16 15.38
CA TYR A 301 2.39 -14.45 16.48
C TYR A 301 1.37 -15.35 17.19
N THR A 302 0.73 -16.28 16.50
CA THR A 302 -0.24 -17.21 17.10
C THR A 302 0.43 -18.47 17.61
N ARG A 303 0.17 -18.81 18.88
CA ARG A 303 0.36 -20.17 19.40
C ARG A 303 -0.75 -21.07 18.87
N CYS A 304 -0.81 -21.21 17.54
CA CYS A 304 -1.79 -22.07 16.89
C CYS A 304 -1.53 -23.53 17.30
N SER A 305 -2.60 -24.32 17.38
CA SER A 305 -2.51 -25.75 17.66
C SER A 305 -1.80 -26.55 16.57
N ASP A 306 -1.71 -26.02 15.34
CA ASP A 306 -1.02 -26.66 14.23
C ASP A 306 -0.09 -25.70 13.45
N PRO A 307 1.14 -25.48 13.97
CA PRO A 307 2.15 -24.67 13.30
C PRO A 307 2.58 -25.23 11.94
N ALA A 308 2.57 -26.56 11.77
CA ALA A 308 2.96 -27.22 10.53
C ALA A 308 1.95 -26.90 9.40
N LEU A 309 0.66 -26.87 9.71
CA LEU A 309 -0.37 -26.45 8.75
C LEU A 309 -0.20 -24.99 8.36
N LEU A 310 0.06 -24.08 9.30
CA LEU A 310 0.28 -22.66 9.00
C LEU A 310 1.49 -22.46 8.10
N TYR A 311 2.59 -23.17 8.38
CA TYR A 311 3.78 -23.18 7.53
C TYR A 311 3.43 -23.63 6.10
N LYS A 312 2.79 -24.81 5.96
CA LYS A 312 2.41 -25.34 4.65
C LYS A 312 1.51 -24.38 3.87
N LYS A 313 0.56 -23.71 4.55
CA LYS A 313 -0.29 -22.70 3.91
C LYS A 313 0.52 -21.48 3.48
N ALA A 314 1.38 -20.94 4.35
CA ALA A 314 2.23 -19.80 4.00
C ALA A 314 3.11 -20.11 2.78
N GLU A 315 3.78 -21.27 2.78
CA GLU A 315 4.62 -21.74 1.69
C GLU A 315 3.82 -21.89 0.39
N LYS A 316 2.67 -22.57 0.45
CA LYS A 316 1.76 -22.80 -0.68
C LYS A 316 1.36 -21.49 -1.36
N TYR A 317 0.93 -20.48 -0.60
CA TYR A 317 0.49 -19.20 -1.16
C TYR A 317 1.63 -18.29 -1.61
N TYR A 318 2.75 -18.27 -0.91
CA TYR A 318 3.93 -17.55 -1.39
C TYR A 318 4.47 -18.15 -2.68
N THR A 319 4.52 -19.48 -2.78
CA THR A 319 4.91 -20.19 -4.01
C THR A 319 3.98 -19.82 -5.16
N LEU A 320 2.66 -19.91 -4.95
CA LEU A 320 1.68 -19.53 -5.97
C LEU A 320 1.87 -18.09 -6.47
N ALA A 321 2.11 -17.14 -5.57
CA ALA A 321 2.41 -15.76 -5.95
C ALA A 321 3.68 -15.64 -6.82
N CYS A 322 4.73 -16.39 -6.47
CA CYS A 322 5.99 -16.43 -7.22
C CYS A 322 5.84 -17.06 -8.60
N GLU A 323 5.09 -18.16 -8.72
CA GLU A 323 4.82 -18.84 -9.99
C GLU A 323 4.00 -17.94 -10.94
N ILE A 324 2.98 -17.25 -10.41
CA ILE A 324 2.18 -16.32 -11.21
C ILE A 324 3.06 -15.18 -11.76
N ASP A 325 3.91 -14.56 -10.93
CA ASP A 325 4.84 -13.51 -11.42
C ASP A 325 5.87 -14.08 -12.40
N CYS A 326 6.38 -15.29 -12.16
CA CYS A 326 7.32 -15.99 -13.01
C CYS A 326 6.77 -16.18 -14.43
N ILE A 327 5.58 -16.77 -14.56
CA ILE A 327 4.89 -16.98 -15.85
C ILE A 327 4.69 -15.66 -16.58
N ARG A 328 4.30 -14.60 -15.86
CA ARG A 328 4.09 -13.28 -16.46
C ARG A 328 5.37 -12.68 -17.01
N ARG A 329 6.48 -12.80 -16.28
CA ARG A 329 7.81 -12.36 -16.75
C ARG A 329 8.25 -13.12 -17.98
N GLN A 330 8.06 -14.44 -18.00
CA GLN A 330 8.33 -15.29 -19.17
C GLN A 330 7.50 -14.84 -20.39
N ASN A 331 6.24 -14.46 -20.16
CA ASN A 331 5.36 -13.89 -21.19
C ASN A 331 5.61 -12.40 -21.48
N GLN A 332 6.75 -11.84 -21.06
CA GLN A 332 7.14 -10.42 -21.25
C GLN A 332 6.13 -9.40 -20.70
N LYS A 333 5.22 -9.82 -19.81
CA LYS A 333 4.30 -8.92 -19.10
C LYS A 333 5.05 -8.30 -17.92
N MET A 334 5.95 -7.36 -18.22
CA MET A 334 6.84 -6.74 -17.23
C MET A 334 6.05 -6.11 -16.07
N ILE A 335 6.54 -6.31 -14.84
CA ILE A 335 5.95 -5.75 -13.62
C ILE A 335 7.06 -5.09 -12.77
N SER A 336 6.95 -3.77 -12.55
CA SER A 336 7.91 -2.96 -11.79
C SER A 336 7.69 -3.04 -10.28
N GLY A 337 8.70 -3.39 -9.48
CA GLY A 337 8.65 -3.24 -8.00
C GLY A 337 8.21 -4.46 -7.17
N PHE A 338 8.26 -5.68 -7.73
CA PHE A 338 7.56 -6.85 -7.17
C PHE A 338 8.46 -7.99 -6.62
N LYS A 339 9.77 -7.75 -6.42
CA LYS A 339 10.71 -8.75 -5.87
C LYS A 339 10.39 -9.19 -4.42
N HIS A 340 9.57 -8.41 -3.71
CA HIS A 340 9.26 -8.65 -2.30
C HIS A 340 8.49 -9.95 -2.01
N MET A 341 7.76 -10.49 -2.99
CA MET A 341 7.02 -11.75 -2.84
C MET A 341 7.97 -12.94 -2.69
N TYR A 342 8.98 -13.02 -3.56
CA TYR A 342 10.05 -14.01 -3.48
C TYR A 342 10.80 -13.92 -2.15
N PHE A 343 11.07 -12.70 -1.67
CA PHE A 343 11.68 -12.51 -0.36
C PHE A 343 10.79 -12.99 0.80
N GLY A 344 9.46 -13.00 0.64
CA GLY A 344 8.54 -13.62 1.59
C GLY A 344 8.78 -15.13 1.68
N LEU A 345 8.79 -15.81 0.54
CA LEU A 345 9.07 -17.25 0.44
C LEU A 345 10.45 -17.61 1.00
N PHE A 346 11.49 -16.89 0.59
CA PHE A 346 12.86 -17.16 1.03
C PHE A 346 13.04 -16.94 2.53
N LYS A 347 12.41 -15.92 3.10
CA LYS A 347 12.43 -15.71 4.56
C LYS A 347 11.66 -16.78 5.32
N LEU A 348 10.58 -17.33 4.74
CA LEU A 348 9.87 -18.46 5.33
C LEU A 348 10.79 -19.68 5.41
N TYR A 349 11.51 -20.00 4.33
CA TYR A 349 12.48 -21.10 4.32
C TYR A 349 13.62 -20.90 5.31
N LEU A 350 14.16 -19.68 5.38
CA LEU A 350 15.22 -19.33 6.33
C LEU A 350 14.78 -19.58 7.77
N ARG A 351 13.60 -19.07 8.15
CA ARG A 351 13.09 -19.20 9.53
C ARG A 351 12.79 -20.64 9.91
N SER A 352 12.41 -21.46 8.95
CA SER A 352 12.10 -22.88 9.17
C SER A 352 13.26 -23.81 8.83
N HIS A 353 14.47 -23.25 8.63
CA HIS A 353 15.70 -23.97 8.31
C HIS A 353 15.58 -24.96 7.13
N GLN A 354 14.79 -24.61 6.11
CA GLN A 354 14.57 -25.41 4.90
C GLN A 354 15.53 -24.99 3.78
N GLU A 355 16.82 -25.28 3.93
CA GLU A 355 17.85 -24.83 2.98
C GLU A 355 17.65 -25.43 1.58
N ASP A 356 17.35 -26.72 1.48
CA ASP A 356 17.13 -27.38 0.19
C ASP A 356 15.96 -26.77 -0.59
N ALA A 357 14.86 -26.42 0.09
CA ALA A 357 13.71 -25.77 -0.52
C ALA A 357 14.04 -24.34 -0.95
N PHE A 358 14.85 -23.62 -0.16
CA PHE A 358 15.40 -22.32 -0.52
C PHE A 358 16.25 -22.40 -1.79
N CYS A 359 17.23 -23.31 -1.85
CA CYS A 359 18.13 -23.45 -3.00
C CYS A 359 17.35 -23.78 -4.28
N LYS A 360 16.43 -24.76 -4.22
CA LYS A 360 15.56 -25.10 -5.36
C LYS A 360 14.75 -23.90 -5.86
N SER A 361 14.19 -23.12 -4.95
CA SER A 361 13.39 -21.94 -5.30
C SER A 361 14.27 -20.78 -5.80
N TRP A 362 15.44 -20.60 -5.22
CA TRP A 362 16.42 -19.59 -5.65
C TRP A 362 16.84 -19.85 -7.09
N ASP A 363 17.28 -21.07 -7.41
CA ASP A 363 17.72 -21.45 -8.75
C ASP A 363 16.60 -21.29 -9.79
N LYS A 364 15.37 -21.65 -9.40
CA LYS A 364 14.20 -21.50 -10.26
C LYS A 364 13.90 -20.04 -10.61
N TYR A 365 14.00 -19.11 -9.65
CA TYR A 365 13.51 -17.74 -9.83
C TYR A 365 14.59 -16.69 -10.09
N TYR A 366 15.86 -16.97 -9.74
CA TYR A 366 16.94 -15.98 -9.76
C TYR A 366 17.12 -15.32 -11.13
N TYR A 367 17.26 -16.12 -12.18
CA TYR A 367 17.48 -15.62 -13.55
C TYR A 367 16.25 -14.91 -14.14
N ILE A 368 15.04 -15.27 -13.70
CA ILE A 368 13.80 -14.70 -14.25
C ILE A 368 13.51 -13.31 -13.66
N THR A 369 13.89 -13.11 -12.40
CA THR A 369 13.61 -11.89 -11.64
C THR A 369 14.73 -10.85 -11.71
N ASN A 370 15.95 -11.26 -12.09
CA ASN A 370 17.17 -10.47 -12.04
C ASN A 370 17.37 -9.83 -10.65
N PHE A 371 17.46 -10.64 -9.58
CA PHE A 371 17.79 -10.12 -8.25
C PHE A 371 19.12 -9.36 -8.27
N GLU A 372 19.20 -8.25 -7.51
CA GLU A 372 20.49 -7.60 -7.31
C GLU A 372 21.39 -8.53 -6.49
N ASP A 373 22.68 -8.59 -6.83
CA ASP A 373 23.66 -9.44 -6.13
C ASP A 373 23.73 -9.16 -4.64
N SER A 374 23.42 -7.93 -4.25
CA SER A 374 23.30 -7.49 -2.86
C SER A 374 22.34 -8.38 -2.04
N TYR A 375 21.22 -8.81 -2.63
CA TYR A 375 20.28 -9.71 -1.98
C TYR A 375 20.82 -11.14 -1.89
N ARG A 376 21.58 -11.60 -2.89
CA ARG A 376 22.24 -12.91 -2.86
C ARG A 376 23.19 -13.00 -1.67
N PHE A 377 24.08 -12.01 -1.53
CA PHE A 377 25.02 -11.95 -0.40
C PHE A 377 24.31 -11.90 0.95
N LEU A 378 23.23 -11.12 1.05
CA LEU A 378 22.43 -11.07 2.27
C LEU A 378 21.80 -12.42 2.63
N PHE A 379 21.32 -13.21 1.66
CA PHE A 379 20.77 -14.55 1.95
C PHE A 379 21.86 -15.56 2.28
N GLN A 380 22.98 -15.53 1.55
CA GLN A 380 24.15 -16.36 1.83
C GLN A 380 24.67 -16.14 3.26
N ALA A 381 24.91 -14.88 3.64
CA ALA A 381 25.36 -14.54 4.99
C ALA A 381 24.41 -15.05 6.07
N ARG A 382 23.09 -14.97 5.86
CA ARG A 382 22.11 -15.49 6.83
C ARG A 382 22.19 -17.01 7.00
N TRP A 383 22.35 -17.76 5.91
CA TRP A 383 22.53 -19.22 6.00
C TRP A 383 23.83 -19.59 6.71
N LEU A 384 24.93 -18.89 6.44
CA LEU A 384 26.20 -19.06 7.15
C LEU A 384 26.05 -18.78 8.66
N ILE A 385 25.33 -17.72 9.03
CA ILE A 385 25.01 -17.40 10.43
C ILE A 385 24.20 -18.54 11.07
N LEU A 386 23.19 -19.08 10.38
CA LEU A 386 22.40 -20.21 10.88
C LEU A 386 23.24 -21.47 11.12
N LYS A 387 24.23 -21.72 10.25
CA LYS A 387 25.20 -22.82 10.37
C LYS A 387 26.30 -22.56 11.41
N LYS A 388 26.29 -21.38 12.03
CA LYS A 388 27.32 -20.90 12.97
C LYS A 388 28.70 -20.71 12.33
N GLU A 389 28.76 -20.56 11.01
CA GLU A 389 29.96 -20.27 10.23
C GLU A 389 30.23 -18.75 10.21
N TYR A 390 30.37 -18.15 11.40
CA TYR A 390 30.40 -16.69 11.57
C TYR A 390 31.58 -16.00 10.86
N GLY A 391 32.74 -16.66 10.76
CA GLY A 391 33.90 -16.14 10.04
C GLY A 391 33.64 -16.00 8.54
N GLU A 392 33.00 -17.00 7.92
CA GLU A 392 32.62 -16.94 6.51
C GLU A 392 31.50 -15.92 6.28
N ALA A 393 30.51 -15.87 7.18
CA ALA A 393 29.45 -14.87 7.12
C ALA A 393 29.99 -13.44 7.15
N LYS A 394 31.00 -13.19 7.99
CA LYS A 394 31.71 -11.90 8.06
C LYS A 394 32.34 -11.55 6.71
N ASN A 395 33.14 -12.46 6.15
CA ASN A 395 33.82 -12.23 4.86
C ASN A 395 32.83 -11.90 3.75
N VAL A 396 31.71 -12.64 3.66
CA VAL A 396 30.65 -12.39 2.68
C VAL A 396 30.01 -11.01 2.86
N LEU A 397 29.76 -10.58 4.09
CA LEU A 397 29.16 -9.28 4.40
C LEU A 397 30.10 -8.12 4.12
N GLU A 398 31.40 -8.26 4.41
CA GLU A 398 32.42 -7.25 4.13
C GLU A 398 32.61 -7.05 2.62
N GLN A 399 32.71 -8.14 1.85
CA GLN A 399 32.74 -8.09 0.38
C GLN A 399 31.50 -7.37 -0.18
N CYS A 400 30.32 -7.71 0.32
CA CYS A 400 29.07 -7.08 -0.08
C CYS A 400 29.04 -5.57 0.23
N SER A 401 29.54 -5.18 1.41
CA SER A 401 29.66 -3.77 1.82
C SER A 401 30.55 -2.96 0.87
N GLU A 402 31.69 -3.53 0.46
CA GLU A 402 32.61 -2.89 -0.47
C GLU A 402 32.00 -2.70 -1.86
N MET A 403 31.22 -3.66 -2.34
CA MET A 403 30.56 -3.59 -3.65
C MET A 403 29.44 -2.54 -3.71
N ILE A 404 28.79 -2.23 -2.59
CA ILE A 404 27.54 -1.44 -2.58
C ILE A 404 27.77 0.05 -2.31
N LYS A 405 29.03 0.46 -2.09
CA LYS A 405 29.51 1.69 -1.41
C LYS A 405 28.67 2.99 -1.47
N GLU A 406 27.75 3.24 -2.41
CA GLU A 406 26.92 4.47 -2.43
C GLU A 406 25.46 4.34 -2.95
N LYS A 407 24.88 3.14 -3.18
CA LYS A 407 23.63 3.05 -3.98
C LYS A 407 22.33 2.66 -3.28
N ASN A 408 22.34 2.07 -2.06
CA ASN A 408 21.09 1.61 -1.42
C ASN A 408 21.12 1.62 0.13
N ASN A 409 20.62 2.71 0.74
CA ASN A 409 20.58 2.91 2.19
C ASN A 409 19.95 1.75 2.99
N ASN A 410 18.94 1.07 2.42
CA ASN A 410 18.26 -0.03 3.12
C ASN A 410 19.09 -1.31 3.16
N VAL A 411 19.84 -1.59 2.09
CA VAL A 411 20.71 -2.77 2.02
C VAL A 411 21.94 -2.56 2.90
N SER A 412 22.59 -1.41 2.82
CA SER A 412 23.73 -1.07 3.69
C SER A 412 23.37 -1.16 5.16
N ARG A 413 22.18 -0.67 5.54
CA ARG A 413 21.67 -0.83 6.91
C ARG A 413 21.56 -2.30 7.33
N LYS A 414 21.06 -3.18 6.45
CA LYS A 414 20.95 -4.62 6.78
C LYS A 414 22.31 -5.30 6.88
N ILE A 415 23.25 -4.96 6.01
CA ILE A 415 24.63 -5.46 6.08
C ILE A 415 25.25 -5.11 7.42
N ASN A 416 25.15 -3.85 7.83
CA ASN A 416 25.68 -3.40 9.13
C ASN A 416 25.03 -4.14 10.30
N GLN A 417 23.71 -4.35 10.26
CA GLN A 417 23.01 -5.11 11.29
C GLN A 417 23.47 -6.58 11.38
N LEU A 418 23.66 -7.25 10.24
CA LEU A 418 24.16 -8.62 10.21
C LEU A 418 25.62 -8.70 10.64
N LEU A 419 26.46 -7.73 10.26
CA LEU A 419 27.84 -7.63 10.73
C LEU A 419 27.89 -7.47 12.25
N ASP A 420 27.12 -6.54 12.82
CA ASP A 420 27.06 -6.36 14.27
C ASP A 420 26.62 -7.65 14.99
N ILE A 421 25.64 -8.39 14.44
CA ILE A 421 25.25 -9.72 14.94
C ILE A 421 26.46 -10.68 14.90
N VAL A 422 27.11 -10.81 13.75
CA VAL A 422 28.27 -11.71 13.56
C VAL A 422 29.42 -11.37 14.50
N TYR A 423 29.75 -10.09 14.67
CA TYR A 423 30.79 -9.62 15.59
C TYR A 423 30.48 -10.03 17.03
N ILE A 424 29.25 -9.83 17.49
CA ILE A 424 28.83 -10.23 18.84
C ILE A 424 28.90 -11.75 19.00
N MET A 425 28.53 -12.52 17.97
CA MET A 425 28.62 -13.98 18.02
C MET A 425 30.07 -14.49 18.10
N ILE A 426 31.02 -13.78 17.48
CA ILE A 426 32.46 -14.12 17.51
C ILE A 426 33.11 -13.65 18.81
N GLU A 427 32.93 -12.39 19.18
CA GLU A 427 33.65 -11.75 20.29
C GLU A 427 33.00 -12.00 21.67
N LYS A 428 31.76 -12.49 21.69
CA LYS A 428 30.97 -12.77 22.90
C LYS A 428 30.82 -11.56 23.83
N ASN A 429 30.82 -10.36 23.27
CA ASN A 429 30.60 -9.12 23.99
C ASN A 429 29.80 -8.13 23.14
N SER A 430 29.19 -7.14 23.78
CA SER A 430 28.36 -6.11 23.14
C SER A 430 28.94 -4.69 23.26
N CYS A 431 30.22 -4.54 23.62
CA CYS A 431 30.80 -3.22 23.92
C CYS A 431 30.78 -2.29 22.69
N ASN A 432 30.98 -2.85 21.50
CA ASN A 432 31.08 -2.11 20.24
C ASN A 432 29.74 -1.63 19.65
N ILE A 433 28.61 -1.93 20.31
CA ILE A 433 27.26 -1.61 19.80
C ILE A 433 26.48 -0.62 20.68
N GLU A 434 27.04 -0.17 21.81
CA GLU A 434 26.33 0.71 22.74
C GLU A 434 25.87 1.99 22.04
N GLU A 435 26.75 2.75 21.40
CA GLU A 435 26.36 4.03 20.79
C GLU A 435 25.52 3.89 19.50
N LYS A 436 25.49 2.70 18.88
CA LYS A 436 24.83 2.46 17.57
C LYS A 436 23.33 2.19 17.68
N TYR A 437 22.86 1.61 18.78
CA TYR A 437 21.47 1.13 18.91
C TYR A 437 20.74 1.80 20.07
N LYS A 438 19.42 1.97 19.91
CA LYS A 438 18.54 2.50 20.98
C LYS A 438 18.54 1.56 22.19
N PRO A 439 18.31 2.06 23.43
CA PRO A 439 18.36 1.22 24.64
C PRO A 439 17.52 -0.06 24.58
N TYR A 440 16.31 0.00 24.01
CA TYR A 440 15.45 -1.19 23.88
C TYR A 440 15.99 -2.22 22.88
N GLN A 441 16.76 -1.80 21.87
CA GLN A 441 17.37 -2.69 20.88
C GLN A 441 18.60 -3.39 21.46
N ARG A 442 19.34 -2.72 22.36
CA ARG A 442 20.48 -3.31 23.06
C ARG A 442 20.10 -4.53 23.90
N LYS A 443 18.88 -4.51 24.47
CA LYS A 443 18.33 -5.68 25.19
C LYS A 443 18.35 -6.96 24.34
N TYR A 444 18.06 -6.84 23.03
CA TYR A 444 18.05 -8.01 22.14
C TYR A 444 19.44 -8.64 21.99
N PHE A 445 20.50 -7.83 21.96
CA PHE A 445 21.87 -8.35 21.88
C PHE A 445 22.33 -9.00 23.19
N ASN A 446 21.91 -8.45 24.34
CA ASN A 446 22.16 -9.08 25.64
C ASN A 446 21.46 -10.45 25.73
N GLU A 447 20.22 -10.54 25.26
CA GLU A 447 19.50 -11.82 25.20
C GLU A 447 20.17 -12.79 24.21
N LEU A 448 20.66 -12.31 23.07
CA LEU A 448 21.42 -13.15 22.11
C LEU A 448 22.68 -13.75 22.74
N LEU A 449 23.42 -12.98 23.54
CA LEU A 449 24.59 -13.47 24.28
C LEU A 449 24.24 -14.53 25.33
N GLN A 450 23.01 -14.53 25.86
CA GLN A 450 22.53 -15.52 26.83
C GLN A 450 22.01 -16.81 26.18
N MET A 451 21.76 -16.81 24.86
CA MET A 451 21.30 -18.00 24.12
C MET A 451 22.46 -18.89 23.64
N GLN A 452 23.70 -18.43 23.81
CA GLN A 452 24.93 -19.20 23.59
C GLN A 452 25.30 -20.00 24.83
#